data_AF-A0A6P6XKP3-F1
#
_entry.id   AF-A0A6P6XKP3-F1
#
_cell.length_a   1.000
_cell.length_b   1.000
_cell.length_c   1.000
_cell.angle_alpha   90.00
_cell.angle_beta   90.00
_cell.angle_gamma   90.00
#
_symmetry.space_group_name_H-M   'P 1'
#
loop_
_entity.id
_entity.type
_entity.pdbx_description
1 polymer ?
#
loop_
_entity_poly.entity_id
_entity_poly.type
_entity_poly.pdbx_seq_one_letter_code
_entity_poly.pdbx_strand_id
1 'polypeptide(L)'
;MVTVSPADGERYYLRLLLNHVHGPTSFDDILTVADQKLNSFRGAALALGLLQSDTYIDDSLQEAVAFQMPSSLRLLFATLLVHCSPVNPQLLWEKFHHDLSTDYQHQCSFSVLTPSEITTRALQDINRSLEQMGKRITDYQLTSNDFHSPFHERLTQEIESKRGLHVAPEDLLLPLKLNSEQKNAYDLILAACFSAQGEAFFIDGPEGTGKTFLYRSLLATLRSLGYIAIAVATSGIAASILPGGRTAHSRFKIPLDFSKNKACQLSKQSSVAKLLLECKLILWDEASMAKRERLRHLMICLKI
;
A
#
# COMPACT_ATOMS: atom_id res chain seq x y z
N MET A 1 17.87 -31.43 20.02
CA MET A 1 16.59 -31.02 20.65
C MET A 1 16.00 -29.92 19.77
N VAL A 2 14.96 -30.20 19.00
CA VAL A 2 14.34 -29.17 18.13
C VAL A 2 13.66 -28.16 19.06
N THR A 3 13.88 -26.86 18.90
CA THR A 3 13.14 -25.81 19.62
C THR A 3 11.90 -25.48 18.82
N VAL A 4 10.72 -25.61 19.43
CA VAL A 4 9.43 -25.28 18.78
C VAL A 4 8.89 -24.06 19.51
N SER A 5 8.64 -23.00 18.76
CA SER A 5 8.09 -21.74 19.27
C SER A 5 6.56 -21.85 19.41
N PRO A 6 5.91 -21.14 20.35
CA PRO A 6 4.46 -20.97 20.36
C PRO A 6 3.86 -20.49 19.02
N ALA A 7 4.67 -19.79 18.21
CA ALA A 7 4.29 -19.34 16.87
C ALA A 7 4.22 -20.46 15.80
N ASP A 8 4.70 -21.68 16.11
CA ASP A 8 4.73 -22.81 15.16
C ASP A 8 3.40 -23.59 15.10
N GLY A 9 2.32 -23.04 15.68
CA GLY A 9 0.94 -23.54 15.56
C GLY A 9 0.77 -24.99 16.01
N GLU A 10 0.19 -25.85 15.16
CA GLU A 10 -0.08 -27.27 15.46
C GLU A 10 1.16 -28.05 15.92
N ARG A 11 2.37 -27.67 15.48
CA ARG A 11 3.61 -28.32 15.96
C ARG A 11 3.92 -28.00 17.41
N TYR A 12 3.62 -26.78 17.85
CA TYR A 12 3.76 -26.39 19.24
C TYR A 12 2.77 -27.14 20.13
N TYR A 13 1.50 -27.19 19.72
CA TYR A 13 0.45 -27.89 20.49
C TYR A 13 0.72 -29.40 20.56
N LEU A 14 1.18 -30.02 19.48
CA LEU A 14 1.59 -31.42 19.50
C LEU A 14 2.74 -31.66 20.49
N ARG A 15 3.77 -30.81 20.47
CA ARG A 15 4.87 -30.91 21.43
C ARG A 15 4.41 -30.71 22.88
N LEU A 16 3.51 -29.76 23.09
CA LEU A 16 2.91 -29.49 24.40
C LEU A 16 2.16 -30.74 24.89
N LEU A 17 1.30 -31.32 24.06
CA LEU A 17 0.56 -32.53 24.39
C LEU A 17 1.46 -33.73 24.66
N LEU A 18 2.52 -33.94 23.86
CA LEU A 18 3.47 -35.03 24.08
C LEU A 18 4.20 -34.94 25.43
N ASN A 19 4.28 -33.76 26.06
CA ASN A 19 4.84 -33.60 27.39
C ASN A 19 3.83 -33.89 28.51
N HIS A 20 2.53 -33.90 28.22
CA HIS A 20 1.45 -34.00 29.21
C HIS A 20 0.61 -35.28 29.10
N VAL A 21 0.50 -35.88 27.91
CA VAL A 21 -0.25 -37.11 27.65
C VAL A 21 0.68 -38.30 27.85
N HIS A 22 0.32 -39.20 28.77
CA HIS A 22 1.14 -40.37 29.10
C HIS A 22 0.86 -41.55 28.15
N GLY A 23 1.91 -42.05 27.50
CA GLY A 23 1.87 -43.28 26.69
C GLY A 23 0.95 -43.27 25.46
N PRO A 24 0.86 -42.18 24.67
CA PRO A 24 0.09 -42.22 23.44
C PRO A 24 0.67 -43.25 22.47
N THR A 25 -0.19 -44.12 21.91
CA THR A 25 0.20 -45.13 20.91
C THR A 25 -0.06 -44.67 19.48
N SER A 26 -0.85 -43.61 19.31
CA SER A 26 -1.16 -42.99 18.02
C SER A 26 -1.41 -41.47 18.14
N PHE A 27 -1.44 -40.76 17.02
CA PHE A 27 -1.87 -39.34 17.00
C PHE A 27 -3.36 -39.19 17.36
N ASP A 28 -4.18 -40.20 17.06
CA ASP A 28 -5.59 -40.20 17.43
C ASP A 28 -5.77 -40.28 18.94
N ASP A 29 -4.87 -40.99 19.65
CA ASP A 29 -4.87 -41.07 21.11
C ASP A 29 -4.56 -39.69 21.71
N ILE A 30 -3.63 -38.95 21.10
CA ILE A 30 -3.26 -37.59 21.51
C ILE A 30 -4.42 -36.60 21.32
N LEU A 31 -5.26 -36.82 20.31
CA LEU A 31 -6.43 -36.01 19.99
C LEU A 31 -7.67 -36.38 20.81
N THR A 32 -7.64 -37.47 21.55
CA THR A 32 -8.80 -37.97 22.32
C THR A 32 -8.72 -37.46 23.76
N VAL A 33 -9.64 -36.57 24.13
CA VAL A 33 -9.75 -36.02 25.50
C VAL A 33 -11.15 -36.32 26.02
N ALA A 34 -11.26 -36.94 27.20
CA ALA A 34 -12.53 -37.36 27.80
C ALA A 34 -13.43 -38.18 26.85
N ASP A 35 -12.84 -39.20 26.19
CA ASP A 35 -13.49 -40.09 25.22
C ASP A 35 -14.06 -39.40 23.96
N GLN A 36 -13.72 -38.13 23.73
CA GLN A 36 -14.08 -37.40 22.52
C GLN A 36 -12.84 -37.13 21.67
N LYS A 37 -12.87 -37.60 20.41
CA LYS A 37 -11.82 -37.30 19.42
C LYS A 37 -11.99 -35.87 18.91
N LEU A 38 -10.95 -35.05 19.07
CA LEU A 38 -10.90 -33.67 18.62
C LEU A 38 -10.20 -33.56 17.25
N ASN A 39 -10.50 -32.48 16.52
CA ASN A 39 -10.03 -32.31 15.13
C ASN A 39 -8.65 -31.63 15.02
N SER A 40 -8.06 -31.19 16.15
CA SER A 40 -6.76 -30.49 16.17
C SER A 40 -6.02 -30.71 17.49
N PHE A 41 -4.68 -30.69 17.45
CA PHE A 41 -3.86 -30.78 18.66
C PHE A 41 -4.08 -29.57 19.55
N ARG A 42 -4.37 -28.41 18.94
CA ARG A 42 -4.81 -27.24 19.68
C ARG A 42 -6.07 -27.49 20.51
N GLY A 43 -7.10 -28.08 19.90
CA GLY A 43 -8.36 -28.39 20.58
C GLY A 43 -8.15 -29.32 21.77
N ALA A 44 -7.31 -30.34 21.62
CA ALA A 44 -6.96 -31.26 22.71
C ALA A 44 -6.18 -30.56 23.83
N ALA A 45 -5.23 -29.68 23.50
CA ALA A 45 -4.49 -28.90 24.49
C ALA A 45 -5.40 -27.93 25.27
N LEU A 46 -6.39 -27.33 24.60
CA LEU A 46 -7.38 -26.47 25.22
C LEU A 46 -8.31 -27.26 26.16
N ALA A 47 -8.80 -28.43 25.72
CA ALA A 47 -9.68 -29.29 26.52
C ALA A 47 -9.00 -29.83 27.78
N LEU A 48 -7.67 -30.03 27.73
CA LEU A 48 -6.85 -30.40 28.90
C LEU A 48 -6.48 -29.20 29.80
N GLY A 49 -6.93 -27.98 29.47
CA GLY A 49 -6.62 -26.77 30.23
C GLY A 49 -5.14 -26.36 30.17
N LEU A 50 -4.40 -26.82 29.17
CA LEU A 50 -2.96 -26.56 29.02
C LEU A 50 -2.67 -25.20 28.36
N LEU A 51 -3.70 -24.51 27.89
CA LEU A 51 -3.62 -23.16 27.31
C LEU A 51 -4.17 -22.14 28.31
N GLN A 52 -3.46 -21.03 28.51
CA GLN A 52 -3.97 -19.91 29.30
C GLN A 52 -5.23 -19.34 28.63
N SER A 53 -6.25 -19.03 29.43
CA SER A 53 -7.42 -18.30 28.95
C SER A 53 -6.99 -16.89 28.52
N ASP A 54 -7.45 -16.44 27.36
CA ASP A 54 -7.20 -15.07 26.85
C ASP A 54 -7.90 -13.97 27.68
N THR A 55 -8.41 -14.29 28.87
CA THR A 55 -9.13 -13.37 29.75
C THR A 55 -8.37 -12.07 29.97
N TYR A 56 -7.04 -12.12 30.10
CA TYR A 56 -6.22 -10.93 30.26
C TYR A 56 -6.17 -10.03 29.00
N ILE A 57 -6.28 -10.60 27.81
CA ILE A 57 -6.31 -9.86 26.53
C ILE A 57 -7.65 -9.13 26.42
N ASP A 58 -8.74 -9.84 26.72
CA ASP A 58 -10.09 -9.28 26.79
C ASP A 58 -10.18 -8.16 27.83
N ASP A 59 -9.68 -8.37 29.05
CA ASP A 59 -9.70 -7.38 30.12
C ASP A 59 -8.87 -6.14 29.75
N SER A 60 -7.69 -6.35 29.15
CA SER A 60 -6.81 -5.25 28.69
C SER A 60 -7.48 -4.40 27.61
N LEU A 61 -8.15 -5.03 26.64
CA LEU A 61 -8.88 -4.31 25.59
C LEU A 61 -10.10 -3.61 26.17
N GLN A 62 -10.84 -4.25 27.07
CA GLN A 62 -12.01 -3.67 27.72
C GLN A 62 -11.65 -2.42 28.53
N GLU A 63 -10.53 -2.45 29.25
CA GLU A 63 -10.01 -1.27 29.96
C GLU A 63 -9.59 -0.17 28.97
N ALA A 64 -8.90 -0.53 27.88
CA ALA A 64 -8.46 0.41 26.86
C ALA A 64 -9.62 1.10 26.12
N VAL A 65 -10.77 0.44 25.96
CA VAL A 65 -11.99 1.02 25.37
C VAL A 65 -12.49 2.22 26.18
N ALA A 66 -12.33 2.20 27.50
CA ALA A 66 -12.80 3.28 28.38
C ALA A 66 -12.12 4.64 28.08
N PHE A 67 -10.93 4.63 27.48
CA PHE A 67 -10.20 5.84 27.12
C PHE A 67 -10.72 6.52 25.84
N GLN A 68 -11.60 5.87 25.07
CA GLN A 68 -12.18 6.41 23.83
C GLN A 68 -11.13 6.93 22.83
N MET A 69 -10.04 6.19 22.65
CA MET A 69 -8.97 6.50 21.69
C MET A 69 -8.82 5.40 20.64
N PRO A 70 -9.67 5.36 19.59
CA PRO A 70 -9.76 4.22 18.67
C PRO A 70 -8.46 3.94 17.91
N SER A 71 -7.70 4.97 17.55
CA SER A 71 -6.40 4.81 16.88
C SER A 71 -5.36 4.11 17.77
N SER A 72 -5.33 4.46 19.06
CA SER A 72 -4.44 3.83 20.04
C SER A 72 -4.92 2.42 20.39
N LEU A 73 -6.24 2.22 20.46
CA LEU A 73 -6.86 0.91 20.65
C LEU A 73 -6.52 -0.05 19.50
N ARG A 74 -6.53 0.42 18.24
CA ARG A 74 -6.10 -0.37 17.07
C ARG A 74 -4.62 -0.77 17.13
N LEU A 75 -3.74 0.11 17.63
CA LEU A 75 -2.33 -0.22 17.84
C LEU A 75 -2.15 -1.26 18.96
N LEU A 76 -2.87 -1.10 20.08
CA LEU A 76 -2.87 -2.07 21.17
C LEU A 76 -3.35 -3.45 20.68
N PHE A 77 -4.46 -3.49 19.94
CA PHE A 77 -5.00 -4.71 19.34
C PHE A 77 -3.94 -5.42 18.46
N ALA A 78 -3.27 -4.68 17.57
CA ALA A 78 -2.19 -5.24 16.75
C ALA A 78 -1.02 -5.77 17.61
N THR A 79 -0.67 -5.05 18.69
CA THR A 79 0.40 -5.44 19.61
C THR A 79 0.05 -6.75 20.33
N LEU A 80 -1.19 -6.89 20.81
CA LEU A 80 -1.70 -8.10 21.46
C LEU A 80 -1.71 -9.29 20.48
N LEU A 81 -2.11 -9.09 19.23
CA LEU A 81 -2.02 -10.13 18.20
C LEU A 81 -0.59 -10.66 18.02
N VAL A 82 0.41 -9.78 18.02
CA VAL A 82 1.81 -10.17 17.79
C VAL A 82 2.44 -10.80 19.02
N HIS A 83 2.22 -10.22 20.20
CA HIS A 83 2.99 -10.56 21.40
C HIS A 83 2.26 -11.52 22.34
N CYS A 84 0.93 -11.54 22.33
CA CYS A 84 0.12 -12.37 23.23
C CYS A 84 -0.43 -13.61 22.55
N SER A 85 -0.41 -13.68 21.20
CA SER A 85 -0.86 -14.82 20.40
C SER A 85 -2.23 -15.35 20.82
N PRO A 86 -3.30 -14.54 20.72
CA PRO A 86 -4.63 -14.90 21.19
C PRO A 86 -5.13 -16.22 20.57
N VAL A 87 -5.88 -16.98 21.37
CA VAL A 87 -6.52 -18.24 20.99
C VAL A 87 -7.47 -18.03 19.81
N ASN A 88 -8.24 -16.96 19.78
CA ASN A 88 -9.09 -16.68 18.62
C ASN A 88 -9.08 -15.20 18.23
N PRO A 89 -8.16 -14.80 17.34
CA PRO A 89 -8.11 -13.43 16.82
C PRO A 89 -9.45 -12.96 16.22
N GLN A 90 -10.17 -13.85 15.53
CA GLN A 90 -11.42 -13.51 14.87
C GLN A 90 -12.53 -13.20 15.88
N LEU A 91 -12.69 -14.02 16.92
CA LEU A 91 -13.65 -13.72 17.99
C LEU A 91 -13.30 -12.43 18.73
N LEU A 92 -12.00 -12.19 18.95
CA LEU A 92 -11.52 -10.96 19.57
C LEU A 92 -11.85 -9.74 18.70
N TRP A 93 -11.67 -9.84 17.39
CA TRP A 93 -12.08 -8.81 16.43
C TRP A 93 -13.60 -8.58 16.47
N GLU A 94 -14.40 -9.63 16.36
CA GLU A 94 -15.87 -9.54 16.38
C GLU A 94 -16.38 -8.83 17.65
N LYS A 95 -15.71 -9.05 18.79
CA LYS A 95 -16.05 -8.40 20.05
C LYS A 95 -15.75 -6.90 20.08
N PHE A 96 -14.60 -6.46 19.55
CA PHE A 96 -14.11 -5.08 19.72
C PHE A 96 -14.13 -4.23 18.43
N HIS A 97 -14.54 -4.77 17.28
CA HIS A 97 -14.49 -4.06 15.99
C HIS A 97 -15.26 -2.73 15.98
N HIS A 98 -16.34 -2.65 16.76
CA HIS A 98 -17.13 -1.43 16.88
C HIS A 98 -16.31 -0.32 17.54
N ASP A 99 -15.75 -0.58 18.73
CA ASP A 99 -14.92 0.37 19.47
C ASP A 99 -13.66 0.78 18.69
N LEU A 100 -13.06 -0.18 17.99
CA LEU A 100 -11.90 0.00 17.11
C LEU A 100 -12.18 0.88 15.89
N SER A 101 -13.43 1.17 15.56
CA SER A 101 -13.82 1.90 14.33
C SER A 101 -14.69 3.14 14.57
N THR A 102 -14.96 3.49 15.83
CA THR A 102 -15.81 4.63 16.22
C THR A 102 -15.35 5.96 15.63
N ASP A 103 -14.05 6.23 15.54
CA ASP A 103 -13.50 7.45 14.94
C ASP A 103 -13.86 7.62 13.45
N TYR A 104 -13.91 6.53 12.69
CA TYR A 104 -14.36 6.56 11.31
C TYR A 104 -15.87 6.73 11.17
N GLN A 105 -16.65 6.25 12.15
CA GLN A 105 -18.09 6.49 12.20
C GLN A 105 -18.40 7.97 12.45
N HIS A 106 -17.62 8.65 13.30
CA HIS A 106 -17.80 10.07 13.60
C HIS A 106 -17.30 11.01 12.49
N GLN A 107 -16.36 10.56 11.64
CA GLN A 107 -15.93 11.31 10.44
C GLN A 107 -17.00 11.33 9.31
N CYS A 108 -18.12 10.61 9.47
CA CYS A 108 -19.24 10.57 8.52
C CYS A 108 -20.04 11.88 8.39
N SER A 109 -19.66 12.98 9.06
CA SER A 109 -20.35 14.27 8.89
C SER A 109 -20.17 14.90 7.50
N PHE A 110 -19.23 14.41 6.67
CA PHE A 110 -18.94 14.98 5.34
C PHE A 110 -18.99 13.98 4.17
N SER A 111 -18.98 12.67 4.42
CA SER A 111 -19.09 11.63 3.39
C SER A 111 -19.78 10.40 3.96
N VAL A 112 -20.84 9.90 3.30
CA VAL A 112 -21.55 8.69 3.73
C VAL A 112 -20.67 7.48 3.45
N LEU A 113 -20.10 6.89 4.51
CA LEU A 113 -19.36 5.63 4.42
C LEU A 113 -20.29 4.47 4.78
N THR A 114 -20.21 3.41 4.01
CA THR A 114 -20.89 2.15 4.31
C THR A 114 -20.22 1.45 5.51
N PRO A 115 -20.97 0.64 6.29
CA PRO A 115 -20.40 -0.13 7.40
C PRO A 115 -19.23 -1.04 6.98
N SER A 116 -19.26 -1.53 5.72
CA SER A 116 -18.16 -2.31 5.14
C SER A 116 -16.87 -1.51 4.99
N GLU A 117 -16.96 -0.25 4.54
CA GLU A 117 -15.80 0.64 4.38
C GLU A 117 -15.18 1.03 5.72
N ILE A 118 -16.01 1.22 6.76
CA ILE A 118 -15.56 1.54 8.13
C ILE A 118 -14.74 0.38 8.72
N THR A 119 -15.31 -0.83 8.66
CA THR A 119 -14.65 -2.08 9.06
C THR A 119 -13.34 -2.27 8.30
N THR A 120 -13.37 -2.04 6.98
CA THR A 120 -12.21 -2.16 6.11
C THR A 120 -11.10 -1.19 6.52
N ARG A 121 -11.42 0.08 6.81
CA ARG A 121 -10.41 1.08 7.25
C ARG A 121 -9.78 0.71 8.60
N ALA A 122 -10.56 0.23 9.56
CA ALA A 122 -10.04 -0.20 10.84
C ALA A 122 -9.07 -1.38 10.69
N LEU A 123 -9.45 -2.40 9.92
CA LEU A 123 -8.59 -3.53 9.58
C LEU A 123 -7.33 -3.11 8.81
N GLN A 124 -7.42 -2.11 7.93
CA GLN A 124 -6.26 -1.57 7.21
C GLN A 124 -5.25 -0.88 8.13
N ASP A 125 -5.72 -0.09 9.10
CA ASP A 125 -4.85 0.56 10.08
C ASP A 125 -4.19 -0.47 11.01
N ILE A 126 -4.92 -1.54 11.38
CA ILE A 126 -4.34 -2.68 12.11
C ILE A 126 -3.28 -3.39 11.27
N ASN A 127 -3.55 -3.68 9.98
CA ASN A 127 -2.57 -4.32 9.10
C ASN A 127 -1.29 -3.48 8.95
N ARG A 128 -1.39 -2.15 8.90
CA ARG A 128 -0.21 -1.27 8.87
C ARG A 128 0.67 -1.45 10.10
N SER A 129 0.06 -1.53 11.28
CA SER A 129 0.78 -1.78 12.53
C SER A 129 1.41 -3.18 12.55
N LEU A 130 0.70 -4.20 12.06
CA LEU A 130 1.23 -5.57 11.92
C LEU A 130 2.43 -5.63 10.97
N GLU A 131 2.37 -4.94 9.82
CA GLU A 131 3.46 -4.91 8.84
C GLU A 131 4.74 -4.29 9.42
N GLN A 132 4.61 -3.28 10.28
CA GLN A 132 5.76 -2.69 11.01
C GLN A 132 6.40 -3.69 11.97
N MET A 133 5.63 -4.64 12.49
CA MET A 133 6.09 -5.74 13.35
C MET A 133 6.45 -7.02 12.56
N GLY A 134 6.47 -6.95 11.22
CA GLY A 134 6.84 -8.07 10.36
C GLY A 134 5.77 -9.16 10.22
N LYS A 135 4.51 -8.85 10.53
CA LYS A 135 3.35 -9.75 10.41
C LYS A 135 2.34 -9.20 9.41
N ARG A 136 1.38 -10.02 8.99
CA ARG A 136 0.26 -9.61 8.13
C ARG A 136 -1.06 -9.95 8.78
N ILE A 137 -2.10 -9.20 8.44
CA ILE A 137 -3.46 -9.47 8.94
C ILE A 137 -3.98 -10.84 8.50
N THR A 138 -3.53 -11.33 7.34
CA THR A 138 -3.82 -12.67 6.82
C THR A 138 -3.27 -13.78 7.70
N ASP A 139 -2.22 -13.52 8.48
CA ASP A 139 -1.61 -14.50 9.39
C ASP A 139 -2.55 -14.84 10.55
N TYR A 140 -3.55 -13.97 10.81
CA TYR A 140 -4.50 -14.08 11.92
C TYR A 140 -5.91 -14.45 11.46
N GLN A 141 -6.11 -14.76 10.17
CA GLN A 141 -7.42 -15.14 9.59
C GLN A 141 -8.54 -14.11 9.83
N LEU A 142 -8.19 -12.84 10.05
CA LEU A 142 -9.16 -11.76 10.30
C LEU A 142 -9.91 -11.31 9.04
N THR A 143 -9.63 -11.92 7.89
CA THR A 143 -10.15 -11.53 6.60
C THR A 143 -10.46 -12.78 5.77
N SER A 144 -11.66 -12.86 5.19
CA SER A 144 -11.92 -13.77 4.06
C SER A 144 -11.08 -13.35 2.86
N ASN A 145 -10.72 -14.29 1.99
CA ASN A 145 -9.74 -14.16 0.89
C ASN A 145 -9.93 -12.98 -0.09
N ASP A 146 -10.97 -12.17 0.06
CA ASP A 146 -11.27 -10.96 -0.71
C ASP A 146 -10.91 -9.67 0.03
N PHE A 147 -9.89 -9.69 0.91
CA PHE A 147 -9.24 -8.44 1.31
C PHE A 147 -8.50 -7.86 0.10
N HIS A 148 -9.27 -7.24 -0.80
CA HIS A 148 -8.76 -6.36 -1.83
C HIS A 148 -7.86 -5.37 -1.14
N SER A 149 -6.57 -5.53 -1.40
CA SER A 149 -5.55 -4.72 -0.77
C SER A 149 -5.94 -3.24 -0.90
N PRO A 150 -5.85 -2.40 0.15
CA PRO A 150 -5.95 -0.93 0.02
C PRO A 150 -4.98 -0.40 -1.05
N PHE A 151 -3.95 -1.18 -1.32
CA PHE A 151 -3.05 -0.98 -2.42
C PHE A 151 -3.76 -1.01 -3.76
N HIS A 152 -4.58 -2.03 -4.02
CA HIS A 152 -5.31 -2.19 -5.28
C HIS A 152 -6.41 -1.15 -5.45
N GLU A 153 -7.14 -0.80 -4.38
CA GLU A 153 -8.23 0.17 -4.46
C GLU A 153 -7.72 1.62 -4.62
N ARG A 154 -6.71 2.04 -3.84
CA ARG A 154 -6.02 3.34 -4.09
C ARG A 154 -5.31 3.36 -5.43
N LEU A 155 -4.77 2.23 -5.87
CA LEU A 155 -4.13 2.10 -7.18
C LEU A 155 -5.14 2.31 -8.30
N THR A 156 -6.28 1.62 -8.25
CA THR A 156 -7.37 1.79 -9.22
C THR A 156 -7.84 3.24 -9.22
N GLN A 157 -8.07 3.84 -8.05
CA GLN A 157 -8.47 5.26 -7.95
C GLN A 157 -7.37 6.24 -8.43
N GLU A 158 -6.09 6.00 -8.16
CA GLU A 158 -4.99 6.87 -8.60
C GLU A 158 -4.76 6.74 -10.12
N ILE A 159 -4.92 5.55 -10.69
CA ILE A 159 -4.87 5.30 -12.13
C ILE A 159 -6.09 5.92 -12.82
N GLU A 160 -7.30 5.67 -12.31
CA GLU A 160 -8.55 6.21 -12.85
C GLU A 160 -8.58 7.74 -12.75
N SER A 161 -8.16 8.33 -11.64
CA SER A 161 -8.05 9.79 -11.51
C SER A 161 -6.99 10.38 -12.46
N LYS A 162 -5.98 9.61 -12.86
CA LYS A 162 -4.97 10.02 -13.85
C LYS A 162 -5.46 9.91 -15.28
N ARG A 163 -6.21 8.84 -15.60
CA ARG A 163 -6.89 8.67 -16.88
C ARG A 163 -8.04 9.66 -17.04
N GLY A 164 -8.71 10.02 -15.94
CA GLY A 164 -9.79 11.00 -15.85
C GLY A 164 -9.34 12.45 -15.61
N LEU A 165 -8.04 12.77 -15.77
CA LEU A 165 -7.61 14.15 -15.75
C LEU A 165 -8.25 14.91 -16.93
N HIS A 166 -9.20 15.79 -16.61
CA HIS A 166 -9.89 16.62 -17.59
C HIS A 166 -8.88 17.46 -18.39
N VAL A 167 -8.79 17.20 -19.69
CA VAL A 167 -8.00 18.01 -20.63
C VAL A 167 -8.84 19.22 -20.99
N ALA A 168 -8.31 20.43 -20.77
CA ALA A 168 -9.03 21.64 -21.16
C ALA A 168 -9.29 21.62 -22.69
N PRO A 169 -10.48 22.01 -23.18
CA PRO A 169 -10.77 22.03 -24.63
C PRO A 169 -9.76 22.87 -25.42
N GLU A 170 -9.24 23.94 -24.80
CA GLU A 170 -8.19 24.79 -25.35
C GLU A 170 -6.86 24.04 -25.56
N ASP A 171 -6.54 23.09 -24.67
CA ASP A 171 -5.30 22.31 -24.72
C ASP A 171 -5.31 21.30 -25.88
N LEU A 172 -6.49 20.85 -26.31
CA LEU A 172 -6.65 19.95 -27.46
C LEU A 172 -6.27 20.61 -28.80
N LEU A 173 -6.30 21.94 -28.86
CA LEU A 173 -5.96 22.72 -30.05
C LEU A 173 -4.48 23.12 -30.10
N LEU A 174 -3.72 22.91 -29.02
CA LEU A 174 -2.30 23.29 -28.96
C LEU A 174 -1.44 22.58 -30.02
N PRO A 175 -1.64 21.27 -30.32
CA PRO A 175 -0.84 20.60 -31.35
C PRO A 175 -0.94 21.24 -32.75
N LEU A 176 -2.04 21.96 -33.03
CA LEU A 176 -2.25 22.67 -34.30
C LEU A 176 -1.54 24.03 -34.35
N LYS A 177 -1.10 24.55 -33.20
CA LYS A 177 -0.45 25.87 -33.05
C LYS A 177 1.05 25.76 -32.84
N LEU A 178 1.62 24.56 -32.90
CA LEU A 178 3.06 24.35 -32.77
C LEU A 178 3.79 24.95 -33.98
N ASN A 179 4.92 25.62 -33.72
CA ASN A 179 5.82 26.00 -34.81
C ASN A 179 6.52 24.76 -35.40
N SER A 180 7.25 24.91 -36.50
CA SER A 180 7.89 23.80 -37.21
C SER A 180 8.86 22.97 -36.33
N GLU A 181 9.65 23.63 -35.50
CA GLU A 181 10.63 22.95 -34.62
C GLU A 181 9.94 22.20 -33.48
N GLN A 182 8.98 22.85 -32.81
CA GLN A 182 8.17 22.23 -31.76
C GLN A 182 7.35 21.06 -32.33
N LYS A 183 6.83 21.19 -33.56
CA LYS A 183 6.07 20.13 -34.23
C LYS A 183 6.96 18.93 -34.53
N ASN A 184 8.18 19.15 -35.00
CA ASN A 184 9.16 18.08 -35.19
C ASN A 184 9.47 17.35 -33.87
N ALA A 185 9.78 18.08 -32.79
CA ALA A 185 10.00 17.50 -31.47
C ALA A 185 8.77 16.74 -30.95
N TYR A 186 7.59 17.31 -31.14
CA TYR A 186 6.31 16.71 -30.76
C TYR A 186 6.09 15.37 -31.48
N ASP A 187 6.27 15.33 -32.81
CA ASP A 187 6.02 14.13 -33.61
C ASP A 187 7.03 13.02 -33.27
N LEU A 188 8.31 13.37 -33.06
CA LEU A 188 9.35 12.43 -32.64
C LEU A 188 9.04 11.82 -31.27
N ILE A 189 8.73 12.64 -30.26
CA ILE A 189 8.42 12.16 -28.91
C ILE A 189 7.15 11.32 -28.91
N LEU A 190 6.12 11.74 -29.64
CA LEU A 190 4.86 11.02 -29.70
C LEU A 190 5.04 9.65 -30.37
N ALA A 191 5.81 9.56 -31.45
CA ALA A 191 6.15 8.29 -32.09
C ALA A 191 6.89 7.36 -31.11
N ALA A 192 7.86 7.88 -30.37
CA ALA A 192 8.62 7.11 -29.37
C ALA A 192 7.73 6.55 -28.25
N CYS A 193 6.69 7.28 -27.82
CA CYS A 193 5.73 6.83 -26.80
C CYS A 193 4.97 5.54 -27.20
N PHE A 194 4.84 5.27 -28.50
CA PHE A 194 4.18 4.08 -29.03
C PHE A 194 5.14 3.02 -29.57
N SER A 195 6.45 3.28 -29.50
CA SER A 195 7.47 2.30 -29.88
C SER A 195 7.69 1.26 -28.78
N ALA A 196 8.28 0.12 -29.13
CA ALA A 196 8.59 -0.95 -28.17
C ALA A 196 9.83 -0.65 -27.31
N GLN A 197 10.62 0.36 -27.68
CA GLN A 197 11.86 0.74 -27.00
C GLN A 197 11.62 2.05 -26.25
N GLY A 198 11.96 2.08 -24.96
CA GLY A 198 11.90 3.31 -24.18
C GLY A 198 13.01 4.27 -24.59
N GLU A 199 12.65 5.50 -24.94
CA GLU A 199 13.59 6.57 -25.32
C GLU A 199 13.55 7.74 -24.33
N ALA A 200 14.66 8.46 -24.21
CA ALA A 200 14.79 9.64 -23.37
C ALA A 200 15.20 10.84 -24.21
N PHE A 201 14.42 11.91 -24.12
CA PHE A 201 14.64 13.16 -24.85
C PHE A 201 15.01 14.28 -23.90
N PHE A 202 15.87 15.18 -24.36
CA PHE A 202 16.13 16.45 -23.70
C PHE A 202 15.76 17.57 -24.66
N ILE A 203 14.78 18.40 -24.26
CA ILE A 203 14.36 19.56 -25.04
C ILE A 203 15.16 20.77 -24.58
N ASP A 204 16.09 21.19 -25.43
CA ASP A 204 16.82 22.43 -25.24
C ASP A 204 16.12 23.57 -25.98
N GLY A 205 16.14 24.75 -25.37
CA GLY A 205 15.51 25.95 -25.91
C GLY A 205 15.69 27.12 -24.95
N PRO A 206 16.03 28.33 -25.43
CA PRO A 206 16.08 29.52 -24.60
C PRO A 206 14.76 29.81 -23.87
N GLU A 207 14.82 30.64 -22.84
CA GLU A 207 13.63 31.13 -22.15
C GLU A 207 12.66 31.80 -23.16
N GLY A 208 11.35 31.57 -22.99
CA GLY A 208 10.33 32.14 -23.88
C GLY A 208 10.11 31.40 -25.20
N THR A 209 10.85 30.33 -25.51
CA THR A 209 10.66 29.54 -26.76
C THR A 209 9.46 28.57 -26.74
N GLY A 210 8.64 28.62 -25.70
CA GLY A 210 7.41 27.83 -25.62
C GLY A 210 7.63 26.34 -25.29
N LYS A 211 8.72 25.97 -24.62
CA LYS A 211 8.92 24.58 -24.14
C LYS A 211 7.73 24.06 -23.34
N THR A 212 7.20 24.87 -22.44
CA THR A 212 5.99 24.55 -21.68
C THR A 212 4.76 24.36 -22.57
N PHE A 213 4.66 25.08 -23.69
CA PHE A 213 3.59 24.94 -24.66
C PHE A 213 3.65 23.59 -25.37
N LEU A 214 4.85 23.16 -25.79
CA LEU A 214 5.11 21.82 -26.31
C LEU A 214 4.75 20.74 -25.26
N TYR A 215 5.15 20.93 -24.01
CA TYR A 215 4.85 19.99 -22.91
C TYR A 215 3.35 19.83 -22.68
N ARG A 216 2.61 20.94 -22.66
CA ARG A 216 1.14 20.92 -22.54
C ARG A 216 0.50 20.19 -23.72
N SER A 217 1.00 20.40 -24.94
CA SER A 217 0.50 19.72 -26.14
C SER A 217 0.65 18.20 -26.04
N LEU A 218 1.84 17.71 -25.67
CA LEU A 218 2.10 16.27 -25.48
C LEU A 218 1.21 15.65 -24.40
N LEU A 219 1.08 16.34 -23.25
CA LEU A 219 0.24 15.88 -22.15
C LEU A 219 -1.24 15.83 -22.55
N ALA A 220 -1.73 16.84 -23.26
CA ALA A 220 -3.12 16.93 -23.71
C ALA A 220 -3.47 15.79 -24.66
N THR A 221 -2.64 15.55 -25.68
CA THR A 221 -2.88 14.49 -26.67
C THR A 221 -2.89 13.10 -26.05
N LEU A 222 -1.91 12.76 -25.20
CA LEU A 222 -1.87 11.43 -24.60
C LEU A 222 -3.04 11.20 -23.65
N ARG A 223 -3.41 12.21 -22.85
CA ARG A 223 -4.53 12.09 -21.90
C ARG A 223 -5.89 12.08 -22.60
N SER A 224 -6.06 12.81 -23.70
CA SER A 224 -7.31 12.75 -24.48
C SER A 224 -7.53 11.38 -25.13
N LEU A 225 -6.45 10.64 -25.37
CA LEU A 225 -6.49 9.25 -25.83
C LEU A 225 -6.64 8.23 -24.67
N GLY A 226 -6.78 8.69 -23.43
CA GLY A 226 -6.95 7.85 -22.24
C GLY A 226 -5.65 7.26 -21.68
N TYR A 227 -4.48 7.66 -22.19
CA TYR A 227 -3.19 7.21 -21.67
C TYR A 227 -2.74 8.01 -20.45
N ILE A 228 -1.92 7.36 -19.61
CA ILE A 228 -1.32 8.01 -18.45
C ILE A 228 -0.06 8.75 -18.90
N ALA A 229 -0.12 10.08 -18.82
CA ALA A 229 1.02 10.97 -19.01
C ALA A 229 1.32 11.75 -17.72
N ILE A 230 2.52 11.56 -17.17
CA ILE A 230 2.93 12.09 -15.87
C ILE A 230 3.68 13.40 -16.07
N ALA A 231 3.19 14.47 -15.46
CA ALA A 231 3.87 15.76 -15.41
C ALA A 231 4.54 15.96 -14.05
N VAL A 232 5.85 16.19 -14.05
CA VAL A 232 6.63 16.54 -12.86
C VAL A 232 7.51 17.76 -13.11
N ALA A 233 7.85 18.48 -12.04
CA ALA A 233 8.84 19.54 -12.08
C ALA A 233 9.71 19.56 -10.82
N THR A 234 10.83 20.29 -10.85
CA THR A 234 11.68 20.46 -9.65
C THR A 234 11.09 21.43 -8.62
N SER A 235 10.39 22.48 -9.07
CA SER A 235 9.75 23.48 -8.20
C SER A 235 8.22 23.35 -8.21
N GLY A 236 7.57 23.84 -7.15
CA GLY A 236 6.10 23.85 -7.05
C GLY A 236 5.44 24.76 -8.08
N ILE A 237 6.07 25.91 -8.38
CA ILE A 237 5.58 26.88 -9.36
C ILE A 237 5.60 26.27 -10.77
N ALA A 238 6.71 25.68 -11.19
CA ALA A 238 6.79 25.00 -12.48
C ALA A 238 5.77 23.84 -12.57
N ALA A 239 5.59 23.08 -11.47
CA ALA A 239 4.61 22.01 -11.42
C ALA A 239 3.16 22.51 -11.60
N SER A 240 2.80 23.67 -11.04
CA SER A 240 1.45 24.24 -11.16
C SER A 240 1.09 24.70 -12.57
N ILE A 241 2.08 25.00 -13.41
CA ILE A 241 1.87 25.44 -14.79
C ILE A 241 1.49 24.25 -15.70
N LEU A 242 1.91 23.04 -15.32
CA LEU A 242 1.58 21.82 -16.06
C LEU A 242 0.25 21.23 -15.55
N PRO A 243 -0.69 20.87 -16.45
CA PRO A 243 -1.94 20.25 -16.05
C PRO A 243 -1.72 18.98 -15.21
N GLY A 244 -2.25 18.96 -13.98
CA GLY A 244 -2.08 17.84 -13.05
C GLY A 244 -0.63 17.59 -12.59
N GLY A 245 0.25 18.59 -12.77
CA GLY A 245 1.65 18.55 -12.40
C GLY A 245 1.87 18.48 -10.89
N ARG A 246 2.97 17.85 -10.48
CA ARG A 246 3.44 17.78 -9.08
C ARG A 246 4.94 17.90 -9.02
N THR A 247 5.50 18.27 -7.88
CA THR A 247 6.96 18.24 -7.71
C THR A 247 7.48 16.81 -7.79
N ALA A 248 8.65 16.60 -8.38
CA ALA A 248 9.28 15.29 -8.49
C ALA A 248 9.47 14.63 -7.11
N HIS A 249 9.79 15.43 -6.08
CA HIS A 249 9.88 14.98 -4.70
C HIS A 249 8.55 14.43 -4.18
N SER A 250 7.44 15.15 -4.34
CA SER A 250 6.12 14.69 -3.89
C SER A 250 5.61 13.48 -4.67
N ARG A 251 5.93 13.40 -5.98
CA ARG A 251 5.49 12.31 -6.86
C ARG A 251 6.23 11.01 -6.59
N PHE A 252 7.56 11.06 -6.51
CA PHE A 252 8.40 9.86 -6.42
C PHE A 252 8.84 9.53 -4.99
N LYS A 253 8.42 10.35 -4.00
CA LYS A 253 8.79 10.20 -2.59
C LYS A 253 10.32 10.04 -2.42
N ILE A 254 11.08 10.88 -3.12
CA ILE A 254 12.55 10.84 -3.10
C ILE A 254 13.02 11.20 -1.69
N PRO A 255 13.77 10.34 -0.98
CA PRO A 255 14.25 10.66 0.36
C PRO A 255 15.19 11.88 0.34
N LEU A 256 15.07 12.74 1.35
CA LEU A 256 15.87 13.97 1.48
C LEU A 256 17.30 13.71 1.97
N ASP A 257 17.51 12.61 2.70
CA ASP A 257 18.81 12.20 3.23
C ASP A 257 19.51 11.16 2.34
N PHE A 258 20.62 11.57 1.74
CA PHE A 258 21.46 10.74 0.86
C PHE A 258 22.70 10.17 1.57
N SER A 259 22.74 10.21 2.91
CA SER A 259 23.97 9.90 3.69
C SER A 259 24.41 8.43 3.64
N LYS A 260 23.60 7.52 3.08
CA LYS A 260 23.97 6.13 2.83
C LYS A 260 23.33 5.71 1.52
N ASN A 261 24.05 4.88 0.78
CA ASN A 261 23.78 4.30 -0.55
C ASN A 261 22.43 3.57 -0.70
N LYS A 262 21.31 4.23 -0.34
CA LYS A 262 19.95 3.70 -0.39
C LYS A 262 19.40 4.05 -1.77
N ALA A 263 19.25 3.03 -2.60
CA ALA A 263 18.41 3.11 -3.80
C ALA A 263 17.02 3.65 -3.43
N CYS A 264 16.31 4.28 -4.38
CA CYS A 264 14.95 4.76 -4.15
C CYS A 264 14.11 3.66 -3.46
N GLN A 265 13.43 4.01 -2.37
CA GLN A 265 12.53 3.13 -1.63
C GLN A 265 11.20 2.90 -2.39
N LEU A 266 11.27 2.84 -3.73
CA LEU A 266 10.14 2.44 -4.56
C LEU A 266 10.10 0.91 -4.54
N SER A 267 9.32 0.36 -3.60
CA SER A 267 8.94 -1.04 -3.68
C SER A 267 8.31 -1.31 -5.06
N LYS A 268 8.64 -2.44 -5.70
CA LYS A 268 8.00 -2.91 -6.95
C LYS A 268 6.48 -2.99 -6.83
N GLN A 269 5.98 -3.09 -5.61
CA GLN A 269 4.56 -3.14 -5.28
C GLN A 269 3.98 -1.76 -4.98
N SER A 270 4.72 -0.65 -5.14
CA SER A 270 4.23 0.70 -4.83
C SER A 270 3.28 1.26 -5.92
N SER A 271 2.38 2.20 -5.56
CA SER A 271 1.36 2.75 -6.47
C SER A 271 2.05 3.58 -7.55
N VAL A 272 3.12 4.25 -7.16
CA VAL A 272 4.07 4.93 -8.03
C VAL A 272 4.72 3.95 -9.00
N ALA A 273 5.19 2.77 -8.57
CA ALA A 273 5.83 1.80 -9.48
C ALA A 273 4.87 1.27 -10.56
N LYS A 274 3.62 0.93 -10.22
CA LYS A 274 2.62 0.53 -11.21
C LYS A 274 2.19 1.68 -12.13
N LEU A 275 2.04 2.88 -11.57
CA LEU A 275 1.76 4.08 -12.36
C LEU A 275 2.90 4.42 -13.33
N LEU A 276 4.16 4.13 -12.97
CA LEU A 276 5.31 4.20 -13.86
C LEU A 276 5.28 3.12 -14.95
N LEU A 277 4.84 1.89 -14.63
CA LEU A 277 4.70 0.80 -15.61
C LEU A 277 3.59 1.07 -16.64
N GLU A 278 2.48 1.69 -16.24
CA GLU A 278 1.36 1.98 -17.14
C GLU A 278 1.50 3.31 -17.90
N CYS A 279 2.42 4.20 -17.50
CA CYS A 279 2.56 5.48 -18.15
C CYS A 279 3.21 5.38 -19.53
N LYS A 280 2.74 6.22 -20.45
CA LYS A 280 3.33 6.37 -21.79
C LYS A 280 4.37 7.48 -21.86
N LEU A 281 4.28 8.44 -20.94
CA LEU A 281 5.17 9.61 -20.92
C LEU A 281 5.42 10.07 -19.49
N ILE A 282 6.69 10.35 -19.18
CA ILE A 282 7.11 11.10 -18.00
C ILE A 282 7.76 12.38 -18.49
N LEU A 283 7.11 13.51 -18.18
CA LEU A 283 7.59 14.83 -18.53
C LEU A 283 8.16 15.50 -17.29
N TRP A 284 9.42 15.91 -17.36
CA TRP A 284 10.11 16.60 -16.27
C TRP A 284 10.52 18.01 -16.66
N ASP A 285 9.83 19.01 -16.10
CA ASP A 285 10.17 20.42 -16.29
C ASP A 285 11.20 20.93 -15.26
N GLU A 286 12.06 21.85 -15.68
CA GLU A 286 13.20 22.36 -14.90
C GLU A 286 14.15 21.25 -14.40
N ALA A 287 14.33 20.19 -15.21
CA ALA A 287 15.22 19.07 -14.88
C ALA A 287 16.68 19.52 -14.67
N SER A 288 17.11 20.60 -15.32
CA SER A 288 18.42 21.24 -15.14
C SER A 288 18.69 21.67 -13.70
N MET A 289 17.65 22.04 -12.95
CA MET A 289 17.76 22.43 -11.54
C MET A 289 17.85 21.23 -10.59
N ALA A 290 17.65 20.00 -11.08
CA ALA A 290 17.74 18.80 -10.25
C ALA A 290 19.20 18.39 -10.04
N LYS A 291 19.57 18.04 -8.80
CA LYS A 291 20.88 17.42 -8.52
C LYS A 291 21.04 16.16 -9.39
N ARG A 292 22.18 16.04 -10.09
CA ARG A 292 22.52 14.93 -11.00
C ARG A 292 22.25 13.54 -10.40
N GLU A 293 22.49 13.38 -9.11
CA GLU A 293 22.26 12.13 -8.36
C GLU A 293 20.77 11.76 -8.29
N ARG A 294 19.87 12.74 -8.13
CA ARG A 294 18.41 12.51 -8.08
C ARG A 294 17.87 12.05 -9.44
N LEU A 295 18.35 12.66 -10.52
CA LEU A 295 18.00 12.26 -11.89
C LEU A 295 18.51 10.84 -12.18
N ARG A 296 19.76 10.53 -11.81
CA ARG A 296 20.32 9.19 -11.99
C ARG A 296 19.54 8.12 -11.23
N HIS A 297 19.19 8.37 -9.97
CA HIS A 297 18.41 7.41 -9.18
C HIS A 297 17.02 7.15 -9.79
N LEU A 298 16.32 8.19 -10.27
CA LEU A 298 15.04 8.01 -10.95
C LEU A 298 15.21 7.22 -12.26
N MET A 299 16.19 7.58 -13.10
CA MET A 299 16.43 6.86 -14.36
C MET A 299 16.80 5.39 -14.15
N ILE A 300 17.53 5.05 -13.07
CA ILE A 300 17.81 3.65 -12.71
C ILE A 300 16.52 2.92 -12.32
N CYS A 301 15.61 3.57 -11.59
CA CYS A 301 14.32 2.96 -11.23
C CYS A 301 13.38 2.76 -12.42
N LEU A 302 13.52 3.59 -13.47
CA LEU A 302 12.71 3.52 -14.69
C LEU A 302 13.22 2.49 -15.72
N LYS A 303 14.42 1.92 -15.52
CA LYS A 303 15.02 0.88 -16.37
C LYS A 303 14.75 -0.56 -15.88
N ILE A 304 13.88 -0.73 -14.88
CA ILE A 304 13.47 -2.03 -14.32
C ILE A 304 12.16 -2.46 -14.96
#